data_AF-L8GBC0-F1
#
_entry.id   AF-L8GBC0-F1
#
_cell.length_a   1.000
_cell.length_b   1.000
_cell.length_c   1.000
_cell.angle_alpha   90.00
_cell.angle_beta   90.00
_cell.angle_gamma   90.00
#
_symmetry.space_group_name_H-M   'P 1'
#
loop_
_entity.id
_entity.type
_entity.pdbx_description
1 polymer ?
#
loop_
_entity_poly.entity_id
_entity_poly.type
_entity_poly.pdbx_seq_one_letter_code
_entity_poly.pdbx_strand_id
1 'polypeptide(L)'
;MAQYVLDLIYTLTNCMSCFPGSPTLKINSRSFKILRLLGEGGFSYVYLVQDTSNEALYALKKIRCPFGQESVAQAMKEVEAYGLFTPHQNIIHAIDHSISADRSDPSAKTVYILLPYYRRGNLQDLINANLVNHAKFPEKKLMVLFLGVCRALKAMHEYKVGVKGAVKAKRLLAEAAEADEDAAQAAGGGGGEAGAKSRIASSMSH
;
A
#
# COMPACT_ATOMS: atom_id res chain seq x y z
N MET A 1 -12.83 -15.42 -21.36
CA MET A 1 -13.85 -15.99 -20.45
C MET A 1 -13.23 -16.76 -19.28
N ALA A 2 -12.10 -17.46 -19.45
CA ALA A 2 -11.44 -18.18 -18.36
C ALA A 2 -10.81 -17.27 -17.28
N GLN A 3 -10.26 -16.10 -17.65
CA GLN A 3 -9.68 -15.13 -16.69
C GLN A 3 -10.68 -14.65 -15.62
N TYR A 4 -11.89 -14.25 -16.03
CA TYR A 4 -12.91 -13.76 -15.10
C TYR A 4 -13.43 -14.84 -14.14
N VAL A 5 -13.44 -16.10 -14.59
CA VAL A 5 -13.85 -17.23 -13.75
C VAL A 5 -12.76 -17.55 -12.71
N LEU A 6 -11.48 -17.45 -13.10
CA LEU A 6 -10.35 -17.56 -12.17
C LEU A 6 -10.35 -16.43 -11.13
N ASP A 7 -10.64 -15.20 -11.53
CA ASP A 7 -10.75 -14.06 -10.60
C ASP A 7 -11.94 -14.22 -9.64
N LEU A 8 -13.08 -14.73 -10.13
CA LEU A 8 -14.25 -15.00 -9.30
C LEU A 8 -14.00 -16.15 -8.31
N ILE A 9 -13.32 -17.21 -8.74
CA ILE A 9 -12.90 -18.32 -7.88
C ILE A 9 -11.87 -17.83 -6.86
N TYR A 10 -10.91 -16.99 -7.24
CA TYR A 10 -9.91 -16.43 -6.31
C TYR A 10 -10.56 -15.50 -5.27
N THR A 11 -11.60 -14.76 -5.67
CA THR A 11 -12.40 -13.91 -4.78
C THR A 11 -13.25 -14.74 -3.82
N LEU A 12 -13.85 -15.84 -4.30
CA LEU A 12 -14.63 -16.78 -3.48
C LEU A 12 -13.76 -17.60 -2.53
N THR A 13 -12.54 -17.96 -2.94
CA THR A 13 -11.60 -18.74 -2.11
C THR A 13 -11.02 -17.89 -0.98
N ASN A 14 -10.92 -16.56 -1.15
CA ASN A 14 -10.56 -15.63 -0.08
C ASN A 14 -11.68 -15.42 0.96
N CYS A 15 -12.92 -15.78 0.65
CA CYS A 15 -14.04 -15.72 1.61
C CYS A 15 -14.21 -16.99 2.46
N MET A 16 -13.56 -18.12 2.13
CA MET A 16 -13.70 -19.38 2.88
C MET A 16 -12.52 -19.74 3.78
N SER A 17 -11.56 -18.84 3.94
CA SER A 17 -10.45 -19.03 4.89
C SER A 17 -10.74 -18.30 6.20
N CYS A 18 -11.63 -18.87 7.02
CA CYS A 18 -11.69 -18.57 8.45
C CYS A 18 -10.33 -18.91 9.09
N PHE A 19 -9.38 -17.96 9.08
CA PHE A 19 -8.13 -18.09 9.80
C PHE A 19 -8.27 -17.55 11.23
N PRO A 20 -7.94 -18.34 12.27
CA PRO A 20 -7.76 -17.86 13.63
C PRO A 20 -6.39 -17.16 13.70
N GLY A 21 -6.35 -15.91 13.26
CA GLY A 21 -5.13 -15.11 13.27
C GLY A 21 -5.32 -13.89 12.40
N SER A 22 -5.56 -12.74 13.01
CA SER A 22 -5.57 -11.48 12.28
C SER A 22 -4.23 -11.32 11.55
N PRO A 23 -4.22 -11.18 10.20
CA PRO A 23 -2.98 -11.12 9.45
C PRO A 23 -2.15 -9.93 9.94
N THR A 24 -0.89 -10.22 10.27
CA THR A 24 0.08 -9.22 10.70
C THR A 24 0.93 -8.80 9.50
N LEU A 25 1.14 -7.50 9.36
CA LEU A 25 1.95 -6.89 8.31
C LEU A 25 3.07 -6.10 8.97
N LYS A 26 4.27 -6.18 8.41
CA LYS A 26 5.41 -5.36 8.82
C LYS A 26 5.66 -4.26 7.80
N ILE A 27 5.75 -3.02 8.26
CA ILE A 27 6.14 -1.84 7.47
C ILE A 27 7.37 -1.27 8.15
N ASN A 28 8.52 -1.35 7.49
CA ASN A 28 9.82 -0.98 8.06
C ASN A 28 10.04 -1.66 9.42
N SER A 29 10.22 -0.89 10.49
CA SER A 29 10.45 -1.40 11.85
C SER A 29 9.17 -1.62 12.67
N ARG A 30 7.98 -1.39 12.09
CA ARG A 30 6.70 -1.44 12.80
C ARG A 30 5.84 -2.61 12.34
N SER A 31 5.16 -3.24 13.29
CA SER A 31 4.25 -4.35 13.05
C SER A 31 2.81 -3.89 13.25
N PHE A 32 1.95 -4.29 12.32
CA PHE A 32 0.56 -3.88 12.29
C PHE A 32 -0.36 -5.09 12.18
N LYS A 33 -1.44 -5.07 12.93
CA LYS A 33 -2.55 -6.01 12.81
C LYS A 33 -3.60 -5.43 11.87
N ILE A 34 -3.95 -6.16 10.82
CA ILE A 34 -5.05 -5.77 9.93
C ILE A 34 -6.37 -6.04 10.64
N LEU A 35 -7.23 -5.02 10.74
CA LEU A 35 -8.52 -5.12 11.41
C LEU A 35 -9.67 -5.33 10.43
N ARG A 36 -9.77 -4.50 9.39
CA ARG A 36 -10.83 -4.58 8.38
C ARG A 36 -10.51 -3.76 7.12
N LEU A 37 -11.22 -4.04 6.03
CA LEU A 37 -11.20 -3.21 4.82
C LEU A 37 -12.00 -1.91 5.05
N LEU A 38 -11.45 -0.77 4.63
CA LEU A 38 -12.08 0.56 4.63
C LEU A 38 -12.56 0.98 3.25
N GLY A 39 -11.88 0.53 2.18
CA GLY A 39 -12.25 0.84 0.81
C GLY A 39 -11.43 0.06 -0.20
N GLU A 40 -12.01 -0.10 -1.38
CA GLU A 40 -11.42 -0.83 -2.51
C GLU A 40 -11.52 0.02 -3.79
N GLY A 41 -10.48 -0.07 -4.62
CA GLY A 41 -10.47 0.37 -6.00
C GLY A 41 -9.76 -0.70 -6.85
N GLY A 42 -9.69 -0.50 -8.17
CA GLY A 42 -9.27 -1.57 -9.10
C GLY A 42 -7.98 -2.32 -8.74
N PHE A 43 -6.92 -1.61 -8.32
CA PHE A 43 -5.65 -2.21 -7.92
C PHE A 43 -5.20 -1.81 -6.51
N SER A 44 -6.08 -1.15 -5.75
CA SER A 44 -5.71 -0.57 -4.45
C SER A 44 -6.75 -0.85 -3.39
N TYR A 45 -6.29 -1.20 -2.20
CA TYR A 45 -7.11 -1.48 -1.04
C TYR A 45 -6.69 -0.57 0.10
N VAL A 46 -7.64 -0.11 0.91
CA VAL A 46 -7.35 0.65 2.13
C VAL A 46 -7.84 -0.17 3.32
N TYR A 47 -6.95 -0.51 4.24
CA TYR A 47 -7.27 -1.27 5.44
C TYR A 47 -7.18 -0.39 6.68
N LEU A 48 -8.03 -0.66 7.67
CA LEU A 48 -7.82 -0.21 9.02
C LEU A 48 -6.80 -1.16 9.67
N VAL A 49 -5.72 -0.60 10.18
CA VAL A 49 -4.66 -1.36 10.86
C VAL A 49 -4.39 -0.80 12.24
N GLN A 50 -3.91 -1.66 13.13
CA GLN A 50 -3.53 -1.33 14.49
C GLN A 50 -2.06 -1.62 14.70
N ASP A 51 -1.29 -0.65 15.17
CA ASP A 51 0.10 -0.84 15.56
C ASP A 51 0.18 -1.74 16.81
N THR A 52 0.98 -2.79 16.76
CA THR A 52 1.08 -3.76 17.85
C THR A 52 1.84 -3.22 19.05
N SER A 53 2.60 -2.13 18.91
CA SER A 53 3.42 -1.56 19.99
C SER A 53 2.65 -0.60 20.91
N ASN A 54 1.70 0.15 20.35
CA ASN A 54 1.01 1.24 21.04
C ASN A 54 -0.51 1.25 20.80
N GLU A 55 -1.04 0.22 20.11
CA GLU A 55 -2.46 0.07 19.79
C GLU A 55 -3.09 1.20 18.96
N ALA A 56 -2.28 2.12 18.41
CA ALA A 56 -2.77 3.23 17.62
C ALA A 56 -3.32 2.74 16.27
N LEU A 57 -4.38 3.39 15.82
CA LEU A 57 -5.09 3.04 14.58
C LEU A 57 -4.62 3.89 13.41
N TYR A 58 -4.41 3.24 12.27
CA TYR A 58 -3.96 3.85 11.02
C TYR A 58 -4.75 3.34 9.83
N ALA A 59 -4.74 4.10 8.74
CA ALA A 59 -5.20 3.64 7.45
C ALA A 59 -3.99 3.17 6.64
N LEU A 60 -4.07 1.97 6.08
CA LEU A 60 -3.02 1.39 5.26
C LEU A 60 -3.51 1.25 3.83
N LYS A 61 -2.94 2.03 2.92
CA LYS A 61 -3.18 1.86 1.49
C LYS A 61 -2.21 0.82 0.93
N LYS A 62 -2.74 -0.26 0.38
CA LYS A 62 -2.02 -1.33 -0.34
C LYS A 62 -2.27 -1.15 -1.83
N ILE A 63 -1.23 -0.92 -2.62
CA ILE A 63 -1.30 -0.78 -4.07
C ILE A 63 -0.59 -1.98 -4.69
N ARG A 64 -1.32 -2.79 -5.46
CA ARG A 64 -0.74 -3.89 -6.23
C ARG A 64 -0.13 -3.34 -7.52
N CYS A 65 1.09 -3.76 -7.81
CA CYS A 65 1.88 -3.37 -8.96
C CYS A 65 2.16 -4.63 -9.81
N PRO A 66 1.20 -5.04 -10.66
CA PRO A 66 1.27 -6.29 -11.41
C PRO A 66 2.21 -6.23 -12.64
N PHE A 67 2.63 -5.04 -13.06
CA PHE A 67 3.42 -4.84 -14.28
C PHE A 67 4.86 -4.41 -13.97
N GLY A 68 5.44 -4.93 -12.88
CA GLY A 68 6.82 -4.63 -12.48
C GLY A 68 7.08 -3.13 -12.28
N GLN A 69 8.25 -2.67 -12.72
CA GLN A 69 8.82 -1.37 -12.38
C GLN A 69 7.97 -0.16 -12.77
N GLU A 70 7.25 -0.20 -13.91
CA GLU A 70 6.41 0.93 -14.35
C GLU A 70 5.24 1.15 -13.37
N SER A 71 4.57 0.06 -12.97
CA SER A 71 3.47 0.12 -12.00
C SER A 71 3.93 0.56 -10.61
N VAL A 72 5.16 0.20 -10.22
CA VAL A 72 5.78 0.71 -8.98
C VAL A 72 6.09 2.19 -9.10
N ALA A 73 6.67 2.66 -10.22
CA ALA A 73 6.97 4.07 -10.42
C ALA A 73 5.71 4.95 -10.31
N GLN A 74 4.57 4.46 -10.83
CA GLN A 74 3.29 5.15 -10.68
C GLN A 74 2.79 5.18 -9.23
N ALA A 75 2.94 4.07 -8.48
CA ALA A 75 2.61 4.03 -7.05
C ALA A 75 3.52 4.96 -6.23
N MET A 76 4.81 5.07 -6.59
CA MET A 76 5.76 5.96 -5.92
C MET A 76 5.47 7.45 -6.15
N LYS A 77 4.89 7.83 -7.30
CA LYS A 77 4.35 9.19 -7.49
C LYS A 77 3.25 9.50 -6.48
N GLU A 78 2.43 8.51 -6.12
CA GLU A 78 1.41 8.69 -5.08
C GLU A 78 2.04 8.88 -3.70
N VAL A 79 3.06 8.08 -3.36
CA VAL A 79 3.86 8.25 -2.13
C VAL A 79 4.46 9.66 -2.06
N GLU A 80 5.02 10.14 -3.17
CA GLU A 80 5.57 11.49 -3.26
C GLU A 80 4.49 12.54 -2.99
N ALA A 81 3.32 12.41 -3.62
CA ALA A 81 2.21 13.35 -3.49
C ALA A 81 1.75 13.53 -2.02
N TYR A 82 1.65 12.45 -1.24
CA TYR A 82 1.35 12.54 0.19
C TYR A 82 2.43 13.27 1.00
N GLY A 83 3.64 13.35 0.46
CA GLY A 83 4.78 14.00 1.09
C GLY A 83 5.01 15.46 0.67
N LEU A 84 4.29 15.99 -0.33
CA LEU A 84 4.55 17.32 -0.88
C LEU A 84 4.09 18.46 0.02
N PHE A 85 2.92 18.29 0.63
CA PHE A 85 2.24 19.34 1.40
C PHE A 85 2.38 19.17 2.90
N THR A 86 3.43 18.49 3.37
CA THR A 86 3.64 18.24 4.80
C THR A 86 4.45 19.37 5.44
N PRO A 87 4.00 19.97 6.57
CA PRO A 87 2.72 19.78 7.25
C PRO A 87 1.62 20.74 6.72
N HIS A 88 0.44 20.21 6.40
CA HIS A 88 -0.75 21.02 6.12
C HIS A 88 -1.99 20.38 6.74
N GLN A 89 -2.77 21.14 7.52
CA GLN A 89 -3.87 20.59 8.33
C GLN A 89 -5.00 19.97 7.49
N ASN A 90 -5.29 20.54 6.32
CA ASN A 90 -6.39 20.08 5.46
C ASN A 90 -5.93 19.16 4.31
N ILE A 91 -4.66 18.70 4.31
CA ILE A 91 -4.14 17.76 3.33
C ILE A 91 -3.56 16.57 4.09
N ILE A 92 -3.98 15.36 3.71
CA ILE A 92 -3.48 14.14 4.32
C ILE A 92 -1.99 13.96 3.97
N HIS A 93 -1.19 13.55 4.96
CA HIS A 93 0.22 13.25 4.77
C HIS A 93 0.50 11.78 5.04
N ALA A 94 1.51 11.23 4.38
CA ALA A 94 2.01 9.90 4.65
C ALA A 94 2.83 9.90 5.94
N ILE A 95 2.61 8.89 6.77
CA ILE A 95 3.40 8.63 7.98
C ILE A 95 4.63 7.82 7.60
N ASP A 96 4.43 6.81 6.75
CA ASP A 96 5.50 5.90 6.31
C ASP A 96 5.09 5.20 5.00
N HIS A 97 6.05 4.57 4.32
CA HIS A 97 5.81 3.72 3.15
C HIS A 97 6.79 2.54 3.12
N SER A 98 6.41 1.47 2.41
CA SER A 98 7.33 0.37 2.09
C SER A 98 6.96 -0.31 0.78
N ILE A 99 7.94 -0.98 0.17
CA ILE A 99 7.77 -1.80 -1.03
C ILE A 99 8.03 -3.24 -0.62
N SER A 100 7.16 -4.16 -1.02
CA SER A 100 7.33 -5.60 -0.80
C SER A 100 7.11 -6.34 -2.11
N ALA A 101 7.96 -7.33 -2.39
CA ALA A 101 7.63 -8.33 -3.39
C ALA A 101 6.41 -9.14 -2.94
N ASP A 102 5.58 -9.56 -3.90
CA ASP A 102 4.55 -10.54 -3.62
C ASP A 102 5.19 -11.92 -3.42
N ARG A 103 4.66 -12.71 -2.48
CA ARG A 103 5.16 -14.05 -2.21
C ARG A 103 4.73 -15.05 -3.28
N SER A 104 3.59 -14.82 -3.92
CA SER A 104 3.08 -15.73 -4.95
C SER A 104 3.65 -15.45 -6.33
N ASP A 105 4.09 -14.21 -6.59
CA ASP A 105 4.64 -13.80 -7.86
C ASP A 105 5.80 -12.82 -7.62
N PRO A 106 7.06 -13.25 -7.78
CA PRO A 106 8.23 -12.38 -7.61
C PRO A 106 8.27 -11.18 -8.55
N SER A 107 7.56 -11.26 -9.69
CA SER A 107 7.46 -10.15 -10.66
C SER A 107 6.43 -9.10 -10.23
N ALA A 108 5.48 -9.49 -9.38
CA ALA A 108 4.49 -8.59 -8.81
C ALA A 108 5.02 -7.94 -7.54
N LYS A 109 4.84 -6.63 -7.44
CA LYS A 109 5.20 -5.87 -6.25
C LYS A 109 3.98 -5.26 -5.60
N THR A 110 4.11 -4.91 -4.34
CA THR A 110 3.10 -4.19 -3.59
C THR A 110 3.73 -3.00 -2.90
N VAL A 111 3.14 -1.82 -3.08
CA VAL A 111 3.49 -0.61 -2.35
C VAL A 111 2.50 -0.42 -1.22
N TYR A 112 3.01 -0.20 -0.02
CA TYR A 112 2.25 0.10 1.18
C TYR A 112 2.47 1.55 1.59
N ILE A 113 1.39 2.28 1.85
CA ILE A 113 1.41 3.67 2.32
C ILE A 113 0.63 3.74 3.63
N LEU A 114 1.32 4.10 4.71
CA LEU A 114 0.73 4.27 6.03
C LEU A 114 0.23 5.72 6.19
N LEU A 115 -1.05 5.86 6.48
CA LEU A 115 -1.78 7.13 6.54
C LEU A 115 -2.48 7.29 7.90
N PRO A 116 -2.72 8.54 8.35
CA PRO A 116 -3.56 8.80 9.51
C PRO A 116 -4.98 8.24 9.33
N TYR A 117 -5.54 7.66 10.38
CA TYR A 117 -6.93 7.18 10.36
C TYR A 117 -7.92 8.23 10.86
N TYR A 118 -8.85 8.62 9.98
CA TYR A 118 -9.96 9.51 10.32
C TYR A 118 -11.23 8.71 10.64
N ARG A 119 -11.49 8.50 11.93
CA ARG A 119 -12.62 7.71 12.45
C ARG A 119 -14.00 8.12 11.94
N ARG A 120 -14.18 9.39 11.56
CA ARG A 120 -15.45 9.95 11.09
C ARG A 120 -15.78 9.63 9.63
N GLY A 121 -14.92 8.88 8.93
CA GLY A 121 -15.15 8.46 7.56
C GLY A 121 -14.99 9.60 6.55
N ASN A 122 -15.50 9.37 5.33
CA ASN A 122 -15.41 10.31 4.23
C ASN A 122 -16.64 11.25 4.18
N LEU A 123 -16.50 12.38 3.47
CA LEU A 123 -17.57 13.38 3.37
C LEU A 123 -18.75 12.90 2.51
N GLN A 124 -18.51 12.05 1.52
CA GLN A 124 -19.55 11.50 0.64
C GLN A 124 -20.55 10.66 1.43
N ASP A 125 -20.08 9.79 2.32
CA ASP A 125 -20.92 8.96 3.19
C ASP A 125 -21.81 9.83 4.08
N LEU A 126 -21.25 10.92 4.62
CA LEU A 126 -22.02 11.87 5.43
C LEU A 126 -23.09 12.60 4.60
N ILE A 127 -22.81 12.94 3.34
CA ILE A 127 -23.79 13.53 2.43
C ILE A 127 -24.90 12.52 2.13
N ASN A 128 -24.54 11.28 1.78
CA ASN A 128 -25.48 10.21 1.47
C ASN A 128 -26.38 9.88 2.67
N ALA A 129 -25.80 9.82 3.89
CA ALA A 129 -26.56 9.59 5.11
C ALA A 129 -27.58 10.71 5.36
N ASN A 130 -27.21 11.97 5.14
CA ASN A 130 -28.14 13.09 5.26
C ASN A 130 -29.27 13.01 4.22
N LEU A 131 -28.95 12.63 2.99
CA LEU A 131 -29.94 12.46 1.92
C LEU A 131 -31.00 11.42 2.28
N VAL A 132 -30.57 10.24 2.77
CA VAL A 132 -31.47 9.15 3.18
C VAL A 132 -32.31 9.52 4.41
N ASN A 133 -31.72 10.22 5.38
CA ASN A 133 -32.40 10.60 6.61
C ASN A 133 -33.21 11.91 6.48
N HIS A 134 -33.32 12.48 5.28
CA HIS A 134 -33.91 13.81 5.03
C HIS A 134 -33.35 14.91 5.94
N ALA A 135 -32.08 14.77 6.33
CA ALA A 135 -31.35 15.71 7.17
C ALA A 135 -30.50 16.66 6.32
N LYS A 136 -30.06 17.76 6.93
CA LYS A 136 -29.16 18.73 6.30
C LYS A 136 -27.95 18.99 7.19
N PHE A 137 -26.83 19.36 6.59
CA PHE A 137 -25.72 19.91 7.37
C PHE A 137 -26.12 21.25 7.97
N PRO A 138 -25.83 21.49 9.26
CA PRO A 138 -25.87 22.83 9.81
C PRO A 138 -24.96 23.75 9.00
N GLU A 139 -25.45 24.93 8.62
CA GLU A 139 -24.73 25.86 7.74
C GLU A 139 -23.32 26.17 8.24
N LYS A 140 -23.17 26.45 9.54
CA LYS A 140 -21.86 26.68 10.18
C LYS A 140 -20.89 25.52 9.95
N LYS A 141 -21.36 24.27 10.02
CA LYS A 141 -20.51 23.08 9.80
C LYS A 141 -20.12 22.97 8.33
N LEU A 142 -21.03 23.28 7.41
CA LEU A 142 -20.74 23.31 5.98
C LEU A 142 -19.69 24.37 5.64
N MET A 143 -19.79 25.56 6.22
CA MET A 143 -18.81 26.64 6.02
C MET A 143 -17.41 26.28 6.51
N VAL A 144 -17.29 25.58 7.65
CA VAL A 144 -15.98 25.09 8.12
C VAL A 144 -15.38 24.07 7.16
N LEU A 145 -16.18 23.12 6.65
CA LEU A 145 -15.71 22.15 5.66
C LEU A 145 -15.24 22.83 4.38
N PHE A 146 -16.06 23.76 3.86
CA PHE A 146 -15.74 24.52 2.65
C PHE A 146 -14.44 25.32 2.82
N LEU A 147 -14.30 26.06 3.91
CA LEU A 147 -13.08 26.80 4.22
C LEU A 147 -11.84 25.90 4.30
N GLY A 148 -11.97 24.71 4.91
CA GLY A 148 -10.89 23.73 4.98
C GLY A 148 -10.44 23.25 3.59
N VAL A 149 -11.39 22.96 2.70
CA VAL A 149 -11.11 22.59 1.30
C VAL A 149 -10.44 23.75 0.57
N CYS A 150 -10.94 24.98 0.70
CA CYS A 150 -10.32 26.15 0.08
C CYS A 150 -8.88 26.39 0.54
N ARG A 151 -8.58 26.17 1.83
CA ARG A 151 -7.22 26.26 2.37
C ARG A 151 -6.29 25.22 1.75
N ALA A 152 -6.74 23.97 1.65
CA ALA A 152 -5.99 22.91 0.96
C ALA A 152 -5.73 23.26 -0.51
N LEU A 153 -6.76 23.68 -1.24
CA LEU A 153 -6.64 24.04 -2.65
C LEU A 153 -5.71 25.25 -2.86
N LYS A 154 -5.79 26.26 -1.98
CA LYS A 154 -4.86 27.40 -2.01
C LYS A 154 -3.41 26.92 -1.89
N ALA A 155 -3.11 26.07 -0.91
CA ALA A 155 -1.77 25.52 -0.73
C ALA A 155 -1.29 24.71 -1.96
N MET A 156 -2.20 23.97 -2.59
CA MET A 156 -1.90 23.23 -3.83
C MET A 156 -1.65 24.14 -5.03
N HIS A 157 -2.45 25.21 -5.20
CA HIS A 157 -2.30 26.15 -6.31
C HIS A 157 -1.06 27.05 -6.17
N GLU A 158 -0.67 27.40 -4.94
CA GLU A 158 0.52 28.20 -4.68
C GLU A 158 1.82 27.37 -4.70
N TYR A 159 1.72 26.03 -4.70
CA TYR A 159 2.88 25.16 -4.72
C TYR A 159 3.62 25.24 -6.05
N LYS A 160 4.88 25.64 -5.97
CA LYS A 160 5.83 25.59 -7.08
C LYS A 160 6.81 24.46 -6.84
N VAL A 161 7.05 23.65 -7.87
CA VAL A 161 8.04 22.56 -7.81
C VAL A 161 9.41 23.15 -7.56
N GLY A 162 9.87 23.10 -6.31
CA GLY A 162 11.19 23.54 -5.90
C GLY A 162 12.20 22.39 -5.97
N VAL A 163 13.49 22.73 -5.89
CA VAL A 163 14.62 21.79 -5.87
C VAL A 163 14.42 20.66 -4.85
N LYS A 164 13.79 20.95 -3.70
CA LYS A 164 13.49 19.96 -2.64
C LYS A 164 12.53 18.86 -3.08
N GLY A 165 11.54 19.16 -3.91
CA GLY A 165 10.62 18.16 -4.47
C GLY A 165 11.35 17.22 -5.42
N ALA A 166 12.18 17.77 -6.30
CA ALA A 166 12.97 16.99 -7.25
C ALA A 166 13.96 16.04 -6.56
N VAL A 167 14.62 16.48 -5.48
CA VAL A 167 15.53 15.63 -4.70
C VAL A 167 14.78 14.49 -4.01
N LYS A 168 13.60 14.76 -3.43
CA LYS A 168 12.75 13.73 -2.80
C LYS A 168 12.25 12.71 -3.83
N ALA A 169 11.78 13.15 -4.99
CA ALA A 169 11.39 12.30 -6.10
C ALA A 169 12.54 11.37 -6.54
N LYS A 170 13.75 11.92 -6.69
CA LYS A 170 14.94 11.15 -7.08
C LYS A 170 15.29 10.07 -6.06
N ARG A 171 15.13 10.36 -4.76
CA ARG A 171 15.35 9.37 -3.69
C ARG A 171 14.31 8.24 -3.73
N LEU A 172 13.03 8.56 -3.90
CA LEU A 172 11.96 7.56 -4.00
C LEU A 172 12.14 6.65 -5.23
N LEU A 173 12.63 7.19 -6.34
CA LEU A 173 13.00 6.41 -7.52
C LEU A 173 14.17 5.46 -7.26
N ALA A 174 15.18 5.91 -6.50
CA ALA A 174 16.30 5.05 -6.09
C ALA A 174 15.82 3.91 -5.16
N GLU A 175 14.97 4.22 -4.17
CA GLU A 175 14.36 3.21 -3.29
C GLU A 175 13.54 2.16 -4.07
N ALA A 176 12.85 2.58 -5.13
CA ALA A 176 12.10 1.66 -6.00
C ALA A 176 13.00 0.75 -6.84
N ALA A 177 14.18 1.24 -7.25
CA ALA A 177 15.17 0.47 -8.00
C ALA A 177 15.90 -0.54 -7.11
N GLU A 178 16.32 -0.12 -5.90
CA GLU A 178 16.95 -1.01 -4.91
C GLU A 178 16.01 -2.16 -4.52
N ALA A 179 14.73 -1.87 -4.29
CA ALA A 179 13.72 -2.91 -4.05
C ALA A 179 13.47 -3.85 -5.25
N ASP A 180 13.97 -3.53 -6.45
CA ASP A 180 13.98 -4.41 -7.62
C ASP A 180 15.18 -5.33 -7.63
N GLU A 181 16.36 -4.78 -7.34
CA GLU A 181 17.59 -5.56 -7.21
C GLU A 181 17.50 -6.60 -6.10
N ASP A 182 16.98 -6.24 -4.92
CA ASP A 182 16.78 -7.16 -3.79
C ASP A 182 15.81 -8.29 -4.14
N ALA A 183 14.73 -7.98 -4.86
CA ALA A 183 13.75 -8.97 -5.30
C ALA A 183 14.37 -9.93 -6.34
N ALA A 184 15.17 -9.41 -7.27
CA ALA A 184 15.88 -10.22 -8.26
C ALA A 184 16.92 -11.16 -7.62
N GLN A 185 17.66 -10.68 -6.62
CA GLN A 185 18.61 -11.50 -5.86
C GLN A 185 17.92 -12.61 -5.06
N ALA A 186 16.77 -12.30 -4.42
CA ALA A 186 15.99 -13.29 -3.67
C ALA A 186 15.39 -14.38 -4.58
N ALA A 187 15.00 -14.05 -5.82
CA ALA A 187 14.54 -15.02 -6.81
C ALA A 187 15.68 -15.89 -7.38
N GLY A 188 16.90 -15.34 -7.49
CA GLY A 188 18.08 -16.04 -8.00
C GLY A 188 18.76 -16.99 -7.01
N GLY A 189 18.50 -16.86 -5.70
CA GLY A 189 19.13 -17.66 -4.65
C GLY A 189 18.54 -19.06 -4.41
N GLY A 190 17.48 -19.46 -5.13
CA GLY A 190 16.74 -20.70 -4.88
C GLY A 190 17.22 -21.95 -5.64
N GLY A 191 18.34 -21.90 -6.37
CA GLY A 191 18.74 -22.97 -7.28
C GLY A 191 20.21 -23.36 -7.20
N GLY A 192 20.65 -23.98 -6.10
CA GLY A 192 22.00 -24.50 -6.01
C GLY A 192 22.30 -25.32 -4.77
N GLU A 193 21.90 -26.59 -4.75
CA GLU A 193 22.71 -27.74 -4.27
C GLU A 193 21.89 -29.04 -4.27
N ALA A 194 22.00 -29.83 -5.33
CA ALA A 194 21.77 -31.28 -5.32
C ALA A 194 22.44 -31.92 -6.55
N GLY A 195 23.74 -31.68 -6.71
CA GLY A 195 24.59 -32.28 -7.74
C GLY A 195 25.54 -33.32 -7.15
N ALA A 196 25.03 -34.27 -6.38
CA ALA A 196 25.83 -35.41 -5.93
C ALA A 196 26.18 -36.28 -7.16
N LYS A 197 27.34 -36.03 -7.76
CA LYS A 197 27.96 -36.92 -8.75
C LYS A 197 28.31 -38.24 -8.05
N SER A 198 27.42 -39.22 -8.22
CA SER A 198 27.74 -40.64 -8.15
C SER A 198 28.92 -40.92 -9.10
N ARG A 199 30.11 -41.15 -8.53
CA ARG A 199 31.17 -41.88 -9.22
C ARG A 199 31.16 -43.29 -8.70
N ILE A 200 30.57 -44.15 -9.52
CA ILE A 200 30.77 -45.59 -9.53
C ILE A 200 32.27 -45.84 -9.75
N ALA A 201 32.91 -46.49 -8.79
CA ALA A 201 34.16 -47.21 -9.02
C ALA A 201 34.05 -48.57 -8.32
N SER A 202 33.71 -49.58 -9.12
CA SER A 202 33.81 -50.99 -8.79
C SER A 202 35.25 -51.48 -8.93
N SER A 203 35.65 -52.32 -7.98
CA SER A 203 36.57 -53.47 -8.07
C SER A 203 38.02 -53.29 -8.53
N MET A 204 38.95 -53.76 -7.69
CA MET A 204 39.95 -54.83 -7.92
C MET A 204 41.07 -54.69 -6.87
N SER A 205 41.10 -55.52 -5.82
CA SER A 205 41.92 -56.75 -5.72
C SER A 205 43.43 -56.50 -5.80
N HIS A 206 44.08 -56.28 -4.65
CA HIS A 206 45.15 -57.11 -4.06
C HIS A 206 45.70 -56.45 -2.79
#